data_AF-A0A844AU70-F1
#
_entry.id   AF-A0A844AU70-F1
#
_cell.length_a   1.000
_cell.length_b   1.000
_cell.length_c   1.000
_cell.angle_alpha   90.00
_cell.angle_beta   90.00
_cell.angle_gamma   90.00
#
_symmetry.space_group_name_H-M   'P 1'
#
loop_
_entity.id
_entity.type
_entity.pdbx_description
1 polymer ?
#
loop_
_entity_poly.entity_id
_entity_poly.type
_entity_poly.pdbx_seq_one_letter_code
_entity_poly.pdbx_strand_id
1 'polypeptide(L)'
;MRFFLLPLILTLSGCGSEQSASVALGNGLHVNMALRSMFSLQSDWHRTLTISHDNTQITRELAADTGWWRGSNLYRAGDLYILDEGQNGCIAFRLSPLEFDDAAAKCSERRAAVAEPKYEGLTYLGTFSEINDGATHLAYQTADEAPERRLPDPR
;
A
#
# COMPACT_ATOMS: atom_id res chain seq x y z
N MET A 1 43.84 -35.26 29.09
CA MET A 1 43.32 -34.68 27.83
C MET A 1 42.07 -33.88 28.18
N ARG A 2 42.08 -32.56 27.98
CA ARG A 2 40.93 -31.66 28.19
C ARG A 2 40.11 -31.64 26.90
N PHE A 3 38.86 -32.09 26.94
CA PHE A 3 37.90 -31.90 25.84
C PHE A 3 37.22 -30.54 26.03
N PHE A 4 37.48 -29.59 25.13
CA PHE A 4 36.70 -28.37 25.00
C PHE A 4 35.55 -28.66 24.01
N LEU A 5 34.33 -28.75 24.54
CA LEU A 5 33.10 -28.72 23.74
C LEU A 5 32.69 -27.25 23.59
N LEU A 6 32.90 -26.69 22.39
CA LEU A 6 32.30 -25.42 21.99
C LEU A 6 30.90 -25.69 21.45
N PRO A 7 29.82 -25.10 22.02
CA PRO A 7 28.51 -25.15 21.41
C PRO A 7 28.48 -24.17 20.23
N LEU A 8 28.16 -24.72 19.05
CA LEU A 8 27.90 -23.97 17.82
C LEU A 8 26.56 -23.23 17.98
N ILE A 9 26.61 -21.93 18.25
CA ILE A 9 25.43 -21.06 18.28
C ILE A 9 25.05 -20.77 16.82
N LEU A 10 24.03 -21.47 16.31
CA LEU A 10 23.37 -21.14 15.05
C LEU A 10 22.43 -19.96 15.30
N THR A 11 22.88 -18.74 15.01
CA THR A 11 21.99 -17.58 14.93
C THR A 11 21.15 -17.68 13.66
N LEU A 12 19.90 -18.15 13.79
CA LEU A 12 18.88 -17.98 12.76
C LEU A 12 18.47 -16.50 12.76
N SER A 13 19.19 -15.67 12.01
CA SER A 13 18.67 -14.36 11.61
C SER A 13 17.52 -14.60 10.63
N GLY A 14 16.29 -14.62 11.15
CA GLY A 14 15.09 -14.53 10.33
C GLY A 14 15.10 -13.19 9.60
N CYS A 15 15.57 -13.19 8.36
CA CYS A 15 15.47 -12.06 7.46
C CYS A 15 14.00 -11.96 7.03
N GLY A 16 13.25 -11.03 7.63
CA GLY A 16 11.90 -10.74 7.16
C GLY A 16 11.96 -10.29 5.71
N SER A 17 11.20 -10.95 4.82
CA SER A 17 11.21 -10.63 3.40
C SER A 17 10.52 -9.29 3.18
N GLU A 18 11.28 -8.28 2.76
CA GLU A 18 10.74 -7.03 2.24
C GLU A 18 10.35 -7.24 0.78
N GLN A 19 9.14 -6.80 0.43
CA GLN A 19 8.61 -6.83 -0.92
C GLN A 19 8.12 -5.44 -1.30
N SER A 20 8.28 -5.06 -2.57
CA SER A 20 7.84 -3.76 -3.05
C SER A 20 7.27 -3.85 -4.46
N ALA A 21 6.34 -2.94 -4.75
CA ALA A 21 5.82 -2.73 -6.10
C ALA A 21 5.78 -1.24 -6.40
N SER A 22 6.09 -0.90 -7.64
CA SER A 22 6.15 0.47 -8.13
C SER A 22 5.34 0.62 -9.42
N VAL A 23 4.79 1.81 -9.62
CA VAL A 23 4.16 2.22 -10.88
C VAL A 23 4.66 3.61 -11.29
N ALA A 24 4.89 3.78 -12.59
CA ALA A 24 5.11 5.09 -13.21
C ALA A 24 3.79 5.55 -13.87
N LEU A 25 3.25 6.69 -13.42
CA LEU A 25 1.92 7.18 -13.84
C LEU A 25 2.00 8.32 -14.87
N GLY A 26 3.19 8.59 -15.39
CA GLY A 26 3.48 9.70 -16.30
C GLY A 26 3.93 10.98 -15.59
N ASN A 27 4.43 11.95 -16.36
CA ASN A 27 4.92 13.25 -15.86
C ASN A 27 5.98 13.13 -14.74
N GLY A 28 6.80 12.07 -14.74
CA GLY A 28 7.79 11.85 -13.68
C GLY A 28 7.22 11.41 -12.33
N LEU A 29 5.91 11.11 -12.23
CA LEU A 29 5.30 10.54 -11.03
C LEU A 29 5.58 9.04 -10.93
N HIS A 30 6.19 8.64 -9.83
CA HIS A 30 6.37 7.27 -9.41
C HIS A 30 5.73 7.05 -8.03
N VAL A 31 4.94 5.98 -7.91
CA VAL A 31 4.32 5.56 -6.65
C VAL A 31 4.84 4.18 -6.31
N ASN A 32 5.43 4.03 -5.13
CA ASN A 32 5.97 2.77 -4.63
C ASN A 32 5.30 2.40 -3.31
N MET A 33 4.90 1.14 -3.19
CA MET A 33 4.48 0.53 -1.94
C MET A 33 5.48 -0.54 -1.55
N ALA A 34 5.87 -0.56 -0.28
CA ALA A 34 6.71 -1.61 0.30
C ALA A 34 5.98 -2.27 1.47
N LEU A 35 6.05 -3.60 1.55
CA LEU A 35 5.60 -4.39 2.69
C LEU A 35 6.80 -5.07 3.33
N ARG A 36 6.86 -4.99 4.65
CA ARG A 36 7.83 -5.72 5.47
C ARG A 36 7.07 -6.61 6.43
N SER A 37 7.38 -7.91 6.41
CA SER A 37 6.75 -8.88 7.31
C SER A 37 6.97 -8.50 8.77
N MET A 38 5.90 -8.50 9.55
CA MET A 38 6.02 -8.52 11.00
C MET A 38 6.46 -9.93 11.45
N PHE A 39 7.11 -10.06 12.60
CA PHE A 39 7.47 -11.36 13.16
C PHE A 39 6.22 -12.11 13.63
N SER A 40 5.41 -12.61 12.70
CA SER A 40 4.23 -13.43 12.97
C SER A 40 4.05 -14.49 11.87
N LEU A 41 3.28 -15.54 12.15
CA LEU A 41 2.93 -16.59 11.19
C LEU A 41 1.77 -16.19 10.26
N GLN A 42 1.23 -14.97 10.42
CA GLN A 42 0.12 -14.42 9.65
C GLN A 42 0.65 -13.37 8.66
N SER A 43 -0.15 -13.00 7.66
CA SER A 43 0.17 -11.94 6.67
C SER A 43 0.13 -10.56 7.32
N ASP A 44 0.97 -10.35 8.32
CA ASP A 44 1.06 -9.10 9.08
C ASP A 44 2.14 -8.22 8.48
N TRP A 45 1.79 -7.00 8.12
CA TRP A 45 2.64 -6.14 7.30
C TRP A 45 2.83 -4.76 7.92
N HIS A 46 4.10 -4.34 8.04
CA HIS A 46 4.44 -2.92 8.01
C HIS A 46 4.44 -2.46 6.57
N ARG A 47 3.75 -1.36 6.29
CA ARG A 47 3.48 -0.91 4.92
C ARG A 47 3.91 0.54 4.78
N THR A 48 4.65 0.84 3.72
CA THR A 48 5.19 2.17 3.45
C THR A 48 4.80 2.60 2.05
N LEU A 49 4.22 3.80 1.94
CA LEU A 49 3.94 4.45 0.67
C LEU A 49 5.00 5.51 0.41
N THR A 50 5.58 5.47 -0.79
CA THR A 50 6.57 6.43 -1.27
C THR A 50 6.08 7.05 -2.56
N ILE A 51 6.02 8.38 -2.60
CA ILE A 51 5.70 9.15 -3.80
C ILE A 51 6.96 9.89 -4.24
N SER A 52 7.40 9.64 -5.45
CA SER A 52 8.50 10.37 -6.08
C SER A 52 7.97 11.14 -7.28
N HIS A 53 8.34 12.41 -7.37
CA HIS A 53 8.00 13.27 -8.49
C HIS A 53 9.21 14.15 -8.78
N ASP A 54 9.69 14.10 -10.03
CA ASP A 54 10.97 14.69 -10.44
C ASP A 54 12.12 14.26 -9.50
N ASN A 55 12.81 15.21 -8.86
CA ASN A 55 13.92 14.97 -7.93
C ASN A 55 13.48 15.03 -6.45
N THR A 56 12.18 14.99 -6.19
CA THR A 56 11.61 15.09 -4.84
C THR A 56 10.84 13.83 -4.47
N GLN A 57 10.85 13.51 -3.18
CA GLN A 57 10.17 12.34 -2.65
C GLN A 57 9.54 12.65 -1.29
N ILE A 58 8.35 12.10 -1.08
CA ILE A 58 7.69 12.04 0.22
C ILE A 58 7.36 10.59 0.55
N THR A 59 7.41 10.25 1.84
CA THR A 59 7.18 8.88 2.32
C THR A 59 6.26 8.92 3.52
N ARG A 60 5.39 7.90 3.65
CA ARG A 60 4.48 7.74 4.78
C ARG A 60 4.33 6.27 5.15
N GLU A 61 4.33 6.01 6.45
CA GLU A 61 3.91 4.73 7.00
C GLU A 61 2.39 4.63 6.93
N LEU A 62 1.90 3.53 6.38
CA LEU A 62 0.48 3.19 6.37
C LEU A 62 0.13 2.44 7.65
N ALA A 63 -1.17 2.34 7.95
CA ALA A 63 -1.64 1.53 9.07
C ALA A 63 -1.08 0.10 8.94
N ALA A 64 -0.50 -0.42 10.03
CA ALA A 64 -0.07 -1.81 10.05
C ALA A 64 -1.28 -2.72 9.79
N ASP A 65 -1.06 -3.77 9.03
CA ASP A 65 -2.10 -4.77 8.76
C ASP A 65 -1.81 -6.06 9.51
N THR A 66 -2.86 -6.74 9.95
CA THR A 66 -2.80 -8.03 10.64
C THR A 66 -3.51 -9.14 9.86
N GLY A 67 -3.24 -9.24 8.55
CA GLY A 67 -3.78 -10.27 7.65
C GLY A 67 -5.11 -9.94 6.97
N TRP A 68 -5.58 -8.69 7.09
CA TRP A 68 -6.88 -8.24 6.58
C TRP A 68 -6.78 -7.35 5.36
N TRP A 69 -5.58 -6.92 4.98
CA TRP A 69 -5.36 -6.11 3.80
C TRP A 69 -5.77 -6.90 2.54
N ARG A 70 -6.54 -6.23 1.68
CA ARG A 70 -7.05 -6.79 0.41
C ARG A 70 -6.58 -6.00 -0.81
N GLY A 71 -5.64 -5.09 -0.58
CA GLY A 71 -5.12 -4.17 -1.58
C GLY A 71 -5.42 -2.71 -1.25
N SER A 72 -4.83 -1.84 -2.05
CA SER A 72 -4.92 -0.40 -1.95
C SER A 72 -5.15 0.19 -3.34
N ASN A 73 -6.30 0.81 -3.54
CA ASN A 73 -6.69 1.33 -4.84
C ASN A 73 -6.15 2.75 -5.02
N LEU A 74 -5.61 3.03 -6.20
CA LEU A 74 -5.08 4.34 -6.54
C LEU A 74 -6.00 5.05 -7.52
N TYR A 75 -6.34 6.29 -7.21
CA TYR A 75 -7.23 7.14 -7.99
C TYR A 75 -6.60 8.52 -8.25
N ARG A 76 -7.21 9.25 -9.20
CA ARG A 76 -6.89 10.64 -9.50
C ARG A 76 -8.14 11.50 -9.65
N ALA A 77 -8.10 12.70 -9.10
CA ALA A 77 -9.08 13.77 -9.31
C ALA A 77 -8.35 15.10 -9.58
N GLY A 78 -8.25 15.49 -10.85
CA GLY A 78 -7.50 16.69 -11.24
C GLY A 78 -6.01 16.56 -10.91
N ASP A 79 -5.53 17.34 -9.94
CA ASP A 79 -4.16 17.34 -9.43
C ASP A 79 -3.97 16.54 -8.12
N LEU A 80 -5.06 15.99 -7.58
CA LEU A 80 -5.07 15.18 -6.37
C LEU A 80 -5.00 13.70 -6.72
N TYR A 81 -4.12 12.98 -6.03
CA TYR A 81 -4.05 11.52 -6.07
C TYR A 81 -4.52 10.96 -4.74
N ILE A 82 -5.24 9.84 -4.79
CA ILE A 82 -5.88 9.25 -3.62
C ILE A 82 -5.57 7.76 -3.58
N LEU A 83 -4.98 7.31 -2.48
CA LEU A 83 -4.85 5.90 -2.14
C LEU A 83 -5.98 5.53 -1.17
N ASP A 84 -6.90 4.66 -1.62
CA ASP A 84 -7.95 4.08 -0.78
C ASP A 84 -7.47 2.77 -0.15
N GLU A 85 -7.47 2.74 1.17
CA GLU A 85 -7.07 1.60 2.00
C GLU A 85 -8.30 0.85 2.58
N GLY A 86 -9.50 1.17 2.10
CA GLY A 86 -10.76 0.61 2.61
C GLY A 86 -11.02 1.05 4.05
N GLN A 87 -11.07 0.08 4.97
CA GLN A 87 -11.33 0.32 6.39
C GLN A 87 -10.31 1.24 7.08
N ASN A 88 -9.11 1.37 6.54
CA ASN A 88 -8.07 2.25 7.08
C ASN A 88 -8.16 3.69 6.52
N GLY A 89 -9.22 3.99 5.77
CA GLY A 89 -9.49 5.31 5.20
C GLY A 89 -8.70 5.57 3.93
N CYS A 90 -8.46 6.84 3.66
CA CYS A 90 -7.73 7.27 2.47
C CYS A 90 -6.59 8.20 2.80
N ILE A 91 -5.62 8.19 1.91
CA ILE A 91 -4.46 9.07 1.92
C ILE A 91 -4.46 9.80 0.60
N ALA A 92 -4.32 11.11 0.63
CA ALA A 92 -4.20 11.90 -0.58
C ALA A 92 -2.87 12.63 -0.64
N PHE A 93 -2.41 12.90 -1.86
CA PHE A 93 -1.19 13.67 -2.11
C PHE A 93 -1.34 14.52 -3.37
N ARG A 94 -0.58 15.61 -3.40
CA ARG A 94 -0.44 16.54 -4.53
C ARG A 94 1.00 16.52 -5.03
N LEU A 95 1.21 16.99 -6.26
CA LEU A 95 2.54 17.08 -6.88
C LEU A 95 3.12 18.51 -6.85
N SER A 96 2.30 19.51 -6.53
CA SER A 96 2.70 20.93 -6.57
C SER A 96 2.02 21.73 -5.45
N PRO A 97 2.63 21.78 -4.25
CA PRO A 97 3.88 21.12 -3.86
C PRO A 97 3.72 19.59 -3.69
N LEU A 98 4.84 18.85 -3.72
CA LEU A 98 4.82 17.41 -3.41
C LEU A 98 4.60 17.23 -1.90
N GLU A 99 3.35 16.96 -1.51
CA GLU A 99 2.97 16.78 -0.11
C GLU A 99 1.76 15.85 0.02
N PHE A 100 1.60 15.28 1.21
CA PHE A 100 0.36 14.61 1.60
C PHE A 100 -0.68 15.65 2.02
N ASP A 101 -1.91 15.50 1.55
CA ASP A 101 -3.03 16.40 1.79
C ASP A 101 -4.20 15.60 2.42
N ASP A 102 -4.06 15.29 3.71
CA ASP A 102 -5.06 14.47 4.44
C ASP A 102 -6.43 15.15 4.53
N ALA A 103 -6.46 16.49 4.50
CA ALA A 103 -7.71 17.25 4.50
C ALA A 103 -8.48 17.04 3.19
N ALA A 104 -7.78 16.78 2.08
CA ALA A 104 -8.37 16.44 0.79
C ALA A 104 -8.64 14.94 0.62
N ALA A 105 -8.12 14.08 1.50
CA ALA A 105 -8.37 12.63 1.52
C ALA A 105 -9.81 12.32 1.98
N LYS A 106 -10.80 12.85 1.28
CA LYS A 106 -12.23 12.62 1.53
C LYS A 106 -12.73 11.45 0.69
N CYS A 107 -12.21 10.25 0.93
CA CYS A 107 -13.00 9.07 0.63
C CYS A 107 -14.16 9.07 1.61
N SER A 108 -15.33 9.44 1.11
CA SER A 108 -16.48 9.88 1.88
C SER A 108 -16.63 9.22 3.26
N GLU A 109 -16.52 10.02 4.33
CA GLU A 109 -17.20 9.76 5.61
C GLU A 109 -18.74 9.88 5.47
N ARG A 110 -19.34 9.42 4.36
CA ARG A 110 -20.79 9.24 4.30
C ARG A 110 -21.11 7.91 4.97
N ARG A 111 -21.18 7.98 6.30
CA ARG A 111 -21.89 7.01 7.14
C ARG A 111 -23.29 6.75 6.54
N ALA A 112 -23.58 5.47 6.36
CA ALA A 112 -24.90 4.87 6.50
C ALA A 112 -26.06 5.59 5.80
N ALA A 113 -26.31 5.22 4.55
CA ALA A 113 -27.58 5.22 3.81
C ALA A 113 -27.37 5.77 2.40
N VAL A 114 -27.88 5.01 1.42
CA VAL A 114 -27.89 5.30 -0.02
C VAL A 114 -26.62 4.90 -0.76
N ALA A 115 -26.82 4.01 -1.74
CA ALA A 115 -25.83 3.42 -2.63
C ALA A 115 -25.32 4.43 -3.68
N GLU A 116 -24.73 5.53 -3.25
CA GLU A 116 -23.98 6.40 -4.17
C GLU A 116 -22.55 5.88 -4.34
N PRO A 117 -21.98 5.95 -5.55
CA PRO A 117 -20.62 5.48 -5.77
C PRO A 117 -19.64 6.34 -4.98
N LYS A 118 -18.94 5.71 -4.03
CA LYS A 118 -17.85 6.25 -3.18
C LYS A 118 -16.74 7.01 -3.97
N TYR A 119 -16.76 6.93 -5.31
CA TYR A 119 -15.70 7.35 -6.22
C TYR A 119 -16.18 8.19 -7.42
N GLU A 120 -17.37 8.80 -7.36
CA GLU A 120 -17.87 9.62 -8.47
C GLU A 120 -16.91 10.80 -8.77
N GLY A 121 -16.49 10.91 -10.05
CA GLY A 121 -15.53 11.93 -10.49
C GLY A 121 -14.05 11.56 -10.28
N LEU A 122 -13.75 10.39 -9.71
CA LEU A 122 -12.39 9.87 -9.61
C LEU A 122 -12.06 9.01 -10.83
N THR A 123 -10.85 9.17 -11.36
CA THR A 123 -10.28 8.25 -12.35
C THR A 123 -9.53 7.14 -11.62
N TYR A 124 -10.00 5.90 -11.74
CA TYR A 124 -9.28 4.73 -11.23
C TYR A 124 -8.01 4.48 -12.05
N LEU A 125 -6.87 4.33 -11.38
CA LEU A 125 -5.57 4.11 -12.02
C LEU A 125 -5.11 2.66 -11.92
N GLY A 126 -5.46 1.98 -10.82
CA GLY A 126 -5.04 0.61 -10.55
C GLY A 126 -5.01 0.29 -9.06
N THR A 127 -4.40 -0.84 -8.69
CA THR A 127 -4.38 -1.33 -7.32
C THR A 127 -3.04 -1.96 -6.96
N PHE A 128 -2.58 -1.70 -5.74
CA PHE A 128 -1.53 -2.49 -5.10
C PHE A 128 -2.19 -3.65 -4.37
N SER A 129 -1.77 -4.89 -4.62
CA SER A 129 -2.29 -6.04 -3.88
C SER A 129 -1.29 -7.19 -3.84
N GLU A 130 -1.48 -8.12 -2.92
CA GLU A 130 -0.77 -9.41 -2.96
C GLU A 130 -1.34 -10.27 -4.09
N ILE A 131 -0.48 -10.67 -5.01
CA ILE A 131 -0.78 -11.64 -6.07
C ILE A 131 -0.19 -12.99 -5.67
N ASN A 132 -0.92 -14.07 -5.97
CA ASN A 132 -0.46 -15.44 -5.79
C ASN A 132 -0.53 -16.20 -7.11
N ASP A 133 0.62 -16.33 -7.76
CA ASP A 133 0.85 -17.06 -9.01
C ASP A 133 1.84 -18.23 -8.82
N GLY A 134 1.97 -18.70 -7.57
CA GLY A 134 2.95 -19.72 -7.15
C GLY A 134 3.81 -19.24 -5.98
N ALA A 135 3.97 -17.92 -5.83
CA ALA A 135 4.51 -17.28 -4.63
C ALA A 135 3.76 -15.97 -4.36
N THR A 136 3.36 -15.75 -3.09
CA THR A 136 2.72 -14.49 -2.70
C THR A 136 3.71 -13.35 -2.81
N HIS A 137 3.38 -12.33 -3.61
CA HIS A 137 4.17 -11.12 -3.75
C HIS A 137 3.31 -9.88 -3.97
N LEU A 138 3.81 -8.73 -3.58
CA LEU A 138 3.19 -7.43 -3.81
C LEU A 138 3.38 -7.05 -5.28
N ALA A 139 2.28 -6.66 -5.92
CA ALA A 139 2.31 -6.11 -7.27
C ALA A 139 1.37 -4.90 -7.38
N TYR A 140 1.64 -4.08 -8.40
CA TYR A 140 0.69 -3.10 -8.89
C TYR A 140 0.04 -3.63 -10.16
N GLN A 141 -1.29 -3.56 -10.24
CA GLN A 141 -2.06 -3.88 -11.43
C GLN A 141 -2.77 -2.60 -11.90
N THR A 142 -2.59 -2.24 -13.16
CA THR A 142 -3.23 -1.08 -13.79
C THR A 142 -4.75 -1.30 -13.92
N ALA A 143 -5.49 -0.21 -14.15
CA ALA A 143 -6.94 -0.27 -14.36
C ALA A 143 -7.37 -1.19 -15.53
N ASP A 144 -6.51 -1.36 -16.54
CA ASP A 144 -6.77 -2.25 -17.68
C ASP A 144 -6.50 -3.73 -17.34
N GLU A 145 -5.62 -4.01 -16.38
CA GLU A 145 -5.25 -5.36 -15.95
C GLU A 145 -6.19 -5.90 -14.86
N ALA A 146 -6.65 -5.03 -13.96
CA ALA A 146 -7.54 -5.38 -12.88
C ALA A 146 -8.63 -4.30 -12.75
N PRO A 147 -9.93 -4.65 -12.92
CA PRO A 147 -10.99 -3.70 -12.69
C PRO A 147 -11.04 -3.30 -11.22
N GLU A 148 -11.57 -2.10 -10.97
CA GLU A 148 -11.73 -1.57 -9.62
C GLU A 148 -12.44 -2.57 -8.71
N ARG A 149 -11.79 -2.93 -7.60
CA ARG A 149 -12.36 -3.79 -6.57
C ARG A 149 -12.77 -2.95 -5.38
N ARG A 150 -14.02 -3.12 -4.93
CA ARG A 150 -14.46 -2.54 -3.65
C ARG A 150 -13.65 -3.15 -2.51
N LEU A 151 -12.92 -2.31 -1.78
CA LEU A 151 -12.22 -2.71 -0.56
C LEU A 151 -13.22 -2.83 0.60
N PRO A 152 -12.93 -3.66 1.62
CA PRO A 152 -13.79 -3.78 2.80
C PRO A 152 -13.93 -2.41 3.49
N ASP A 153 -15.17 -1.95 3.67
CA ASP A 153 -15.49 -0.77 4.49
C ASP A 153 -15.86 -1.22 5.92
N PRO A 154 -15.63 -0.39 6.95
CA PRO A 154 -16.08 -0.71 8.30
C PRO A 154 -17.61 -0.74 8.29
N ARG A 155 -18.19 -1.85 8.76
CA ARG A 155 -19.64 -2.00 8.93
C ARG A 155 -20.20 -1.04 9.96
#